data_AF-A0A225E6F2-F1
#
_entry.id   AF-A0A225E6F2-F1
#
_cell.length_a   1.000
_cell.length_b   1.000
_cell.length_c   1.000
_cell.angle_alpha   90.00
_cell.angle_beta   90.00
_cell.angle_gamma   90.00
#
_symmetry.space_group_name_H-M   'P 1'
#
loop_
_entity.id
_entity.type
_entity.pdbx_description
1 polymer ?
#
loop_
_entity_poly.entity_id
_entity_poly.type
_entity_poly.pdbx_seq_one_letter_code
_entity_poly.pdbx_strand_id
1 'polypeptide(L)'
;MGGMGSGKRFGRSKKALAEDCWDIDTTDFGRRGLLAPGTHQSGELTRTRTALLGRALSSTIEYTIDLRDPDGASVELRYRLVLADESHVYRVRLVSTDCAFGGVRWWFLCPLVRDGKPCRQRVRVLYLRGRYYGCRACHRLTYASTQNSDRRVSAYRKAGGNSETYTETARRGSLTEVSFSLKLLKWEIRRLNRLEKRLDAG
;
A
#
# COMPACT_ATOMS: atom_id res chain seq x y z
N MET A 1 11.22 1.01 -38.40
CA MET A 1 10.44 2.25 -38.15
C MET A 1 9.38 1.97 -37.10
N GLY A 2 9.43 2.66 -35.95
CA GLY A 2 8.51 2.51 -34.82
C GLY A 2 8.97 3.43 -33.69
N GLY A 3 8.52 4.68 -33.72
CA GLY A 3 9.13 5.79 -32.98
C GLY A 3 8.95 5.75 -31.45
N MET A 4 10.00 6.17 -30.75
CA MET A 4 9.95 6.55 -29.32
C MET A 4 9.11 7.82 -29.14
N GLY A 5 7.84 7.68 -28.77
CA GLY A 5 7.02 8.89 -28.50
C GLY A 5 5.61 8.69 -27.92
N SER A 6 5.01 7.50 -28.02
CA SER A 6 3.55 7.34 -27.82
C SER A 6 3.05 7.31 -26.37
N GLY A 7 3.79 7.89 -25.42
CA GLY A 7 3.48 7.86 -23.99
C GLY A 7 3.20 9.21 -23.36
N LYS A 8 2.88 10.26 -24.12
CA LYS A 8 2.53 11.57 -23.56
C LYS A 8 1.08 11.55 -23.03
N ARG A 9 0.92 11.29 -21.73
CA ARG A 9 -0.28 11.68 -20.97
C ARG A 9 0.02 12.94 -20.16
N PHE A 10 0.17 14.08 -20.84
CA PHE A 10 0.16 15.37 -20.16
C PHE A 10 -1.27 15.61 -19.64
N GLY A 11 -1.41 15.85 -18.34
CA GLY A 11 -2.68 16.31 -17.74
C GLY A 11 -3.26 15.48 -16.60
N ARG A 12 -2.80 14.24 -16.35
CA ARG A 12 -3.23 13.50 -15.15
C ARG A 12 -2.12 13.51 -14.11
N SER A 13 -2.36 14.19 -12.98
CA SER A 13 -1.50 14.06 -11.80
C SER A 13 -1.33 12.58 -11.46
N LYS A 14 -0.10 12.17 -11.13
CA LYS A 14 0.16 10.79 -10.73
C LYS A 14 -0.69 10.48 -9.51
N LYS A 15 -1.33 9.31 -9.52
CA LYS A 15 -2.09 8.81 -8.36
C LYS A 15 -1.16 8.74 -7.14
N ALA A 16 -1.68 9.03 -5.95
CA ALA A 16 -0.93 8.81 -4.71
C ALA A 16 -0.60 7.31 -4.53
N LEU A 17 0.52 7.03 -3.87
CA LEU A 17 0.96 5.66 -3.60
C LEU A 17 0.26 5.11 -2.36
N ALA A 18 -0.06 3.83 -2.38
CA ALA A 18 -0.63 3.14 -1.22
C ALA A 18 0.38 3.06 -0.07
N GLU A 19 1.66 2.88 -0.43
CA GLU A 19 2.79 2.82 0.49
C GLU A 19 3.07 4.17 1.20
N ASP A 20 2.56 5.28 0.63
CA ASP A 20 2.65 6.62 1.22
C ASP A 20 1.45 6.94 2.13
N CYS A 21 0.60 5.97 2.46
CA CYS A 21 -0.54 6.13 3.36
C CYS A 21 -0.31 5.38 4.68
N TRP A 22 -0.92 5.83 5.78
CA TRP A 22 -1.05 4.98 6.97
C TRP A 22 -2.09 3.89 6.71
N ASP A 23 -1.88 2.70 7.24
CA ASP A 23 -2.74 1.56 6.93
C ASP A 23 -3.01 0.63 8.13
N ILE A 24 -4.11 -0.09 8.02
CA ILE A 24 -4.46 -1.20 8.90
C ILE A 24 -4.72 -2.44 8.05
N ASP A 25 -4.28 -3.60 8.53
CA ASP A 25 -4.31 -4.87 7.79
C ASP A 25 -4.88 -5.98 8.69
N THR A 26 -5.93 -6.67 8.23
CA THR A 26 -6.48 -7.82 8.94
C THR A 26 -5.47 -8.95 9.13
N THR A 27 -4.46 -9.05 8.26
CA THR A 27 -3.35 -10.01 8.39
C THR A 27 -2.50 -9.73 9.62
N ASP A 28 -2.18 -8.45 9.91
CA ASP A 28 -1.40 -8.07 11.09
C ASP A 28 -2.22 -8.27 12.37
N PHE A 29 -3.50 -7.91 12.37
CA PHE A 29 -4.39 -8.21 13.48
C PHE A 29 -4.53 -9.72 13.73
N GLY A 30 -4.66 -10.52 12.66
CA GLY A 30 -4.72 -11.97 12.76
C GLY A 30 -3.44 -12.59 13.33
N ARG A 31 -2.27 -12.12 12.90
CA ARG A 31 -0.96 -12.58 13.43
C ARG A 31 -0.77 -12.28 14.92
N ARG A 32 -1.43 -11.23 15.42
CA ARG A 32 -1.43 -10.86 16.84
C ARG A 32 -2.51 -11.60 17.66
N GLY A 33 -3.29 -12.50 17.05
CA GLY A 33 -4.36 -13.22 17.73
C GLY A 33 -5.62 -12.38 18.02
N LEU A 34 -5.71 -11.18 17.45
CA LEU A 34 -6.79 -10.22 17.75
C LEU A 34 -8.12 -10.54 17.06
N LEU A 35 -8.12 -11.53 16.16
CA LEU A 35 -9.26 -11.86 15.30
C LEU A 35 -9.88 -13.23 15.62
N ALA A 36 -9.73 -13.69 16.87
CA ALA A 36 -10.41 -14.88 17.35
C ALA A 36 -11.93 -14.60 17.49
N PRO A 37 -12.82 -15.42 16.91
CA PRO A 37 -14.27 -15.28 17.09
C PRO A 37 -14.68 -15.28 18.56
N GLY A 38 -15.72 -14.53 18.92
CA GLY A 38 -16.21 -14.43 20.30
C GLY A 38 -15.41 -13.49 21.20
N THR A 39 -14.35 -12.84 20.69
CA THR A 39 -13.47 -11.99 21.51
C THR A 39 -13.83 -10.51 21.42
N HIS A 40 -13.47 -9.77 22.47
CA HIS A 40 -13.48 -8.31 22.51
C HIS A 40 -12.12 -7.85 23.02
N GLN A 41 -11.37 -7.15 22.17
CA GLN A 41 -9.96 -6.83 22.44
C GLN A 41 -9.68 -5.38 22.08
N SER A 42 -8.93 -4.68 22.93
CA SER A 42 -8.50 -3.31 22.67
C SER A 42 -7.00 -3.17 22.85
N GLY A 43 -6.41 -2.17 22.21
CA GLY A 43 -5.00 -1.88 22.35
C GLY A 43 -4.54 -0.78 21.41
N GLU A 44 -3.23 -0.67 21.27
CA GLU A 44 -2.59 0.31 20.40
C GLU A 44 -1.86 -0.37 19.26
N LEU A 45 -1.85 0.32 18.12
CA LEU A 45 -1.19 -0.11 16.92
C LEU A 45 -0.30 1.02 16.40
N THR A 46 1.00 0.85 16.61
CA THR A 46 2.00 1.71 15.98
C THR A 46 2.32 1.19 14.58
N ARG A 47 2.14 2.05 13.59
CA ARG A 47 2.56 1.82 12.21
C ARG A 47 3.80 2.64 11.92
N THR A 48 4.77 2.02 11.27
CA THR A 48 5.99 2.66 10.81
C THR A 48 6.06 2.59 9.30
N ARG A 49 6.45 3.70 8.66
CA ARG A 49 6.71 3.75 7.22
C ARG A 49 7.97 4.55 6.95
N THR A 50 8.67 4.21 5.87
CA THR A 50 9.85 4.96 5.43
C THR A 50 9.43 6.02 4.42
N ALA A 51 9.70 7.29 4.74
CA ALA A 51 9.47 8.39 3.82
C ALA A 51 10.43 8.34 2.63
N LEU A 52 10.12 9.11 1.58
CA LEU A 52 10.92 9.25 0.36
C LEU A 52 12.40 9.61 0.60
N LEU A 53 12.73 10.25 1.72
CA LEU A 53 14.09 10.64 2.11
C LEU A 53 14.73 9.67 3.13
N GLY A 54 14.22 8.46 3.29
CA GLY A 54 14.77 7.46 4.21
C GLY A 54 14.39 7.66 5.68
N ARG A 55 13.75 8.79 6.04
CA ARG A 55 13.27 9.02 7.41
C ARG A 55 12.12 8.08 7.75
N ALA A 56 12.27 7.32 8.84
CA ALA A 56 11.16 6.57 9.42
C ALA A 56 10.14 7.53 10.02
N LEU A 57 8.88 7.32 9.68
CA LEU A 57 7.73 7.98 10.28
C LEU A 57 6.96 6.91 11.05
N SER A 58 6.45 7.27 12.22
CA SER A 58 5.56 6.41 12.99
C SER A 58 4.26 7.13 13.33
N SER A 59 3.17 6.38 13.40
CA SER A 59 1.87 6.85 13.87
C SER A 59 1.21 5.75 14.68
N THR A 60 0.72 6.11 15.86
CA THR A 60 -0.02 5.20 16.74
C THR A 60 -1.51 5.48 16.61
N ILE A 61 -2.30 4.42 16.55
CA ILE A 61 -3.75 4.46 16.63
C ILE A 61 -4.21 3.50 17.72
N GLU A 62 -5.30 3.84 18.40
CA GLU A 62 -5.97 2.90 19.29
C GLU A 62 -6.99 2.10 18.48
N TYR A 63 -7.20 0.85 18.86
CA TYR A 63 -8.24 0.01 18.29
C TYR A 63 -9.05 -0.68 19.39
N THR A 64 -10.31 -0.94 19.07
CA THR A 64 -11.18 -1.88 19.79
C THR A 64 -11.82 -2.79 18.75
N ILE A 65 -11.55 -4.09 18.84
CA ILE A 65 -12.10 -5.12 17.96
C ILE A 65 -13.17 -5.88 18.75
N ASP A 66 -14.38 -5.94 18.21
CA ASP A 66 -15.51 -6.66 18.78
C ASP A 66 -15.98 -7.73 17.79
N LEU A 67 -15.78 -9.00 18.16
CA LEU A 67 -16.14 -10.19 17.40
C LEU A 67 -17.09 -11.10 18.20
N ARG A 68 -17.72 -10.58 19.26
CA ARG A 68 -18.69 -11.33 20.07
C ARG A 68 -19.95 -11.68 19.30
N ASP A 69 -20.37 -10.77 18.42
CA ASP A 69 -21.47 -10.96 17.48
C ASP A 69 -20.90 -11.17 16.06
N PRO A 70 -21.07 -12.37 15.46
CA PRO A 70 -20.63 -12.64 14.09
C PRO A 70 -21.25 -11.72 13.03
N ASP A 71 -22.50 -11.29 13.21
CA ASP A 71 -23.22 -10.42 12.27
C ASP A 71 -22.90 -8.93 12.51
N GLY A 72 -22.48 -8.60 13.73
CA GLY A 72 -22.11 -7.26 14.20
C GLY A 72 -20.60 -6.97 14.27
N ALA A 73 -19.77 -7.90 13.79
CA ALA A 73 -18.32 -7.84 13.92
C ALA A 73 -17.73 -6.51 13.41
N SER A 74 -16.85 -5.89 14.20
CA SER A 74 -16.30 -4.58 13.83
C SER A 74 -14.98 -4.24 14.53
N VAL A 75 -14.28 -3.27 13.97
CA VAL A 75 -13.18 -2.57 14.61
C VAL A 75 -13.51 -1.09 14.72
N GLU A 76 -13.37 -0.54 15.91
CA GLU A 76 -13.33 0.90 16.15
C GLU A 76 -11.87 1.35 16.20
N LEU A 77 -11.54 2.42 15.47
CA LEU A 77 -10.22 3.03 15.46
C LEU A 77 -10.31 4.41 16.09
N ARG A 78 -9.36 4.76 16.96
CA ARG A 78 -9.21 6.13 17.45
C ARG A 78 -7.86 6.68 17.06
N TYR A 79 -7.84 7.84 16.42
CA TYR A 79 -6.63 8.45 15.89
C TYR A 79 -6.72 9.96 15.79
N ARG A 80 -5.56 10.63 15.85
CA ARG A 80 -5.44 12.09 15.72
C ARG A 80 -4.78 12.47 14.40
N LEU A 81 -5.36 13.44 13.72
CA LEU A 81 -4.79 14.08 12.54
C LEU A 81 -4.01 15.32 12.96
N VAL A 82 -2.69 15.16 13.13
CA VAL A 82 -1.80 16.20 13.68
C VAL A 82 -1.93 17.54 12.94
N LEU A 83 -2.00 17.53 11.60
CA LEU A 83 -2.07 18.76 10.81
C LEU A 83 -3.42 19.48 10.90
N ALA A 84 -4.50 18.75 11.21
CA ALA A 84 -5.85 19.31 11.34
C ALA A 84 -6.22 19.58 12.81
N ASP A 85 -5.39 19.14 13.75
CA ASP A 85 -5.66 19.11 15.19
C ASP A 85 -7.00 18.44 15.58
N GLU A 86 -7.36 17.39 14.83
CA GLU A 86 -8.65 16.70 14.97
C GLU A 86 -8.47 15.26 15.46
N SER A 87 -9.29 14.85 16.43
CA SER A 87 -9.40 13.44 16.87
C SER A 87 -10.61 12.78 16.22
N HIS A 88 -10.45 11.51 15.82
CA HIS A 88 -11.49 10.73 15.16
C HIS A 88 -11.74 9.42 15.89
N VAL A 89 -13.03 9.05 15.98
CA VAL A 89 -13.50 7.69 16.29
C VAL A 89 -14.12 7.13 15.02
N TYR A 90 -13.58 6.01 14.52
CA TYR A 90 -13.91 5.48 13.21
C TYR A 90 -14.20 3.99 13.25
N ARG A 91 -15.48 3.63 13.10
CA ARG A 91 -15.93 2.23 13.13
C ARG A 91 -15.97 1.62 11.72
N VAL A 92 -15.39 0.44 11.59
CA VAL A 92 -15.32 -0.33 10.35
C VAL A 92 -15.89 -1.71 10.60
N ARG A 93 -16.80 -2.17 9.74
CA ARG A 93 -17.34 -3.54 9.83
C ARG A 93 -16.30 -4.58 9.39
N LEU A 94 -16.29 -5.69 10.10
CA LEU A 94 -15.53 -6.88 9.78
C LEU A 94 -16.48 -7.95 9.24
N VAL A 95 -16.01 -8.74 8.27
CA VAL A 95 -16.69 -9.94 7.80
C VAL A 95 -15.69 -11.07 7.64
N SER A 96 -16.12 -12.30 7.87
CA SER A 96 -15.32 -13.49 7.68
C SER A 96 -15.72 -14.24 6.41
N THR A 97 -14.80 -15.07 5.93
CA THR A 97 -15.06 -16.13 4.95
C THR A 97 -14.40 -17.40 5.46
N ASP A 98 -15.12 -18.52 5.43
CA ASP A 98 -14.57 -19.81 5.83
C ASP A 98 -13.45 -20.25 4.89
N CYS A 99 -12.44 -20.90 5.45
CA CYS A 99 -11.32 -21.46 4.70
C CYS A 99 -11.49 -22.98 4.55
N ALA A 100 -11.21 -23.50 3.36
CA ALA A 100 -11.37 -24.93 3.03
C ALA A 100 -10.54 -25.88 3.92
N PHE A 101 -9.46 -25.40 4.53
CA PHE A 101 -8.58 -26.16 5.42
C PHE A 101 -8.78 -25.82 6.91
N GLY A 102 -9.93 -25.25 7.26
CA GLY A 102 -10.25 -24.79 8.61
C GLY A 102 -9.85 -23.33 8.87
N GLY A 103 -10.48 -22.75 9.89
CA GLY A 103 -10.32 -21.35 10.27
C GLY A 103 -11.10 -20.36 9.41
N VAL A 104 -10.99 -19.08 9.76
CA VAL A 104 -11.71 -17.99 9.12
C VAL A 104 -10.75 -16.92 8.62
N ARG A 105 -11.07 -16.36 7.45
CA ARG A 105 -10.36 -15.20 6.91
C ARG A 105 -11.19 -13.95 7.08
N TRP A 106 -10.68 -13.02 7.88
CA TRP A 106 -11.33 -11.75 8.14
C TRP A 106 -10.98 -10.67 7.11
N TRP A 107 -11.97 -9.84 6.82
CA TRP A 107 -11.92 -8.74 5.88
C TRP A 107 -12.56 -7.50 6.49
N PHE A 108 -12.02 -6.33 6.19
CA PHE A 108 -12.76 -5.08 6.37
C PHE A 108 -13.79 -4.93 5.26
N LEU A 109 -14.96 -4.42 5.59
CA LEU A 109 -15.86 -3.82 4.61
C LEU A 109 -15.49 -2.35 4.45
N CYS A 110 -15.11 -1.94 3.24
CA CYS A 110 -14.78 -0.55 2.97
C CYS A 110 -15.95 0.38 3.36
N PRO A 111 -15.73 1.31 4.30
CA PRO A 111 -16.78 2.18 4.84
C PRO A 111 -17.12 3.37 3.92
N LEU A 112 -16.28 3.67 2.93
CA LEU A 112 -16.44 4.85 2.08
C LEU A 112 -17.55 4.70 1.04
N VAL A 113 -18.05 5.85 0.60
CA VAL A 113 -18.92 5.98 -0.57
C VAL A 113 -18.05 6.33 -1.77
N ARG A 114 -18.28 5.66 -2.90
CA ARG A 114 -17.61 5.92 -4.16
C ARG A 114 -18.64 6.08 -5.26
N ASP A 115 -18.55 7.17 -6.00
CA ASP A 115 -19.44 7.46 -7.14
C ASP A 115 -20.93 7.38 -6.73
N GLY A 116 -21.26 7.95 -5.55
CA GLY A 116 -22.61 7.98 -4.98
C GLY A 116 -23.11 6.68 -4.33
N LYS A 117 -22.30 5.61 -4.32
CA LYS A 117 -22.70 4.28 -3.79
C LYS A 117 -21.79 3.82 -2.66
N PRO A 118 -22.32 3.18 -1.59
CA PRO A 118 -21.50 2.57 -0.55
C PRO A 118 -20.55 1.54 -1.15
N CYS A 119 -19.24 1.64 -0.87
CA CYS A 119 -18.24 0.79 -1.50
C CYS A 119 -18.37 -0.66 -1.06
N ARG A 120 -18.41 -0.93 0.26
CA ARG A 120 -18.59 -2.26 0.88
C ARG A 120 -17.69 -3.37 0.34
N GLN A 121 -16.60 -3.03 -0.35
CA GLN A 121 -15.66 -4.03 -0.84
C GLN A 121 -14.94 -4.68 0.35
N ARG A 122 -14.88 -6.02 0.31
CA ARG A 122 -14.07 -6.82 1.23
C ARG A 122 -12.60 -6.60 0.91
N VAL A 123 -11.86 -6.01 1.85
CA VAL A 123 -10.43 -5.72 1.69
C VAL A 123 -9.67 -6.11 2.93
N ARG A 124 -8.43 -6.58 2.75
CA ARG A 124 -7.52 -6.84 3.88
C ARG A 124 -6.96 -5.56 4.47
N VAL A 125 -6.74 -4.55 3.61
CA VAL A 125 -6.05 -3.32 3.98
C VAL A 125 -6.95 -2.11 3.75
N LEU A 126 -7.05 -1.24 4.76
CA LEU A 126 -7.59 0.11 4.63
C LEU A 126 -6.47 1.12 4.80
N TYR A 127 -6.54 2.19 4.00
CA TYR A 127 -5.56 3.27 3.98
C TYR A 127 -6.20 4.56 4.49
N LEU A 128 -5.52 5.26 5.38
CA LEU A 128 -5.89 6.61 5.80
C LEU A 128 -5.47 7.60 4.74
N ARG A 129 -6.43 8.38 4.24
CA ARG A 129 -6.17 9.52 3.35
C ARG A 129 -7.20 10.62 3.61
N GLY A 130 -6.72 11.84 3.75
CA GLY A 130 -7.55 12.92 4.29
C GLY A 130 -7.92 12.58 5.73
N ARG A 131 -9.23 12.45 6.00
CA ARG A 131 -9.75 12.18 7.35
C ARG A 131 -10.16 10.74 7.61
N TYR A 132 -10.26 9.90 6.58
CA TYR A 132 -10.94 8.60 6.69
C TYR A 132 -10.10 7.43 6.18
N TYR A 133 -10.26 6.27 6.83
CA TYR A 133 -9.77 4.99 6.33
C TYR A 133 -10.65 4.48 5.19
N GLY A 134 -10.03 4.00 4.11
CA GLY A 134 -10.75 3.53 2.94
C GLY A 134 -9.94 2.57 2.08
N CYS A 135 -10.62 1.83 1.22
CA CYS A 135 -9.93 0.92 0.31
C CYS A 135 -9.11 1.68 -0.73
N ARG A 136 -8.12 0.99 -1.30
CA ARG A 136 -7.25 1.51 -2.37
C ARG A 136 -8.04 2.11 -3.54
N ALA A 137 -9.18 1.51 -3.87
CA ALA A 137 -10.00 1.94 -5.00
C ALA A 137 -10.75 3.26 -4.70
N CYS A 138 -11.33 3.41 -3.51
CA CYS A 138 -12.00 4.65 -3.08
C CYS A 138 -11.02 5.82 -3.01
N HIS A 139 -9.84 5.57 -2.43
CA HIS A 139 -8.79 6.57 -2.34
C HIS A 139 -8.01 6.78 -3.64
N ARG A 140 -8.38 6.10 -4.73
CA ARG A 140 -7.72 6.15 -6.05
C ARG A 140 -6.20 5.93 -5.97
N LEU A 141 -5.77 5.06 -5.06
CA LEU A 141 -4.37 4.73 -4.80
C LEU A 141 -3.83 3.71 -5.80
N THR A 142 -2.52 3.73 -5.99
CA THR A 142 -1.79 2.74 -6.79
C THR A 142 -0.57 2.27 -6.01
N TYR A 143 -0.10 1.06 -6.29
CA TYR A 143 1.17 0.62 -5.72
C TYR A 143 2.34 1.27 -6.46
N ALA A 144 3.43 1.48 -5.74
CA ALA A 144 4.70 1.93 -6.28
C ALA A 144 5.21 0.95 -7.34
N SER A 145 4.99 -0.36 -7.15
CA SER A 145 5.32 -1.39 -8.13
C SER A 145 4.61 -1.15 -9.47
N THR A 146 3.33 -0.73 -9.44
CA THR A 146 2.52 -0.45 -10.63
C THR A 146 2.94 0.85 -11.33
N GLN A 147 3.29 1.90 -10.60
CA GLN A 147 3.74 3.15 -11.24
C GLN A 147 5.12 3.02 -11.87
N ASN A 148 5.97 2.21 -11.24
CA ASN A 148 7.36 2.08 -11.62
C ASN A 148 7.63 0.82 -12.47
N SER A 149 6.59 0.13 -12.94
CA SER A 149 6.71 -0.91 -13.96
C SER A 149 6.85 -0.24 -15.32
N ASP A 150 8.08 -0.20 -15.84
CA ASP A 150 8.36 0.23 -17.21
C ASP A 150 8.65 -1.02 -18.05
N ARG A 151 7.84 -1.25 -19.09
CA ARG A 151 8.01 -2.41 -19.98
C ARG A 151 9.37 -2.41 -20.65
N ARG A 152 9.94 -1.24 -20.93
CA ARG A 152 11.28 -1.12 -21.52
C ARG A 152 12.35 -1.60 -20.56
N VAL A 153 12.23 -1.29 -19.26
CA VAL A 153 13.14 -1.79 -18.22
C VAL A 153 13.07 -3.31 -18.15
N SER A 154 11.85 -3.87 -18.14
CA SER A 154 11.68 -5.33 -18.12
C SER A 154 12.23 -6.00 -19.37
N ALA A 155 12.00 -5.44 -20.56
CA ALA A 155 12.50 -5.99 -21.83
C ALA A 155 14.04 -5.94 -21.89
N TYR A 156 14.64 -4.80 -21.51
CA TYR A 156 16.09 -4.62 -21.48
C TYR A 156 16.78 -5.65 -20.57
N ARG A 157 16.22 -5.89 -19.37
CA ARG A 157 16.74 -6.91 -18.45
C ARG A 157 16.57 -8.33 -18.97
N LYS A 158 15.44 -8.65 -19.60
CA LYS A 158 15.23 -9.97 -20.23
C LYS A 158 16.22 -10.25 -21.34
N ALA A 159 16.68 -9.21 -22.04
CA ALA A 159 17.72 -9.31 -23.07
C ALA A 159 19.15 -9.36 -22.50
N GLY A 160 19.33 -9.52 -21.18
CA GLY A 160 20.66 -9.56 -20.55
C GLY A 160 21.31 -8.19 -20.34
N GLY A 161 20.57 -7.09 -20.52
CA GLY A 161 21.10 -5.74 -20.39
C GLY A 161 21.61 -5.39 -18.99
N ASN A 162 22.81 -4.81 -18.92
CA ASN A 162 23.42 -4.33 -17.68
C ASN A 162 23.09 -2.85 -17.44
N SER A 163 22.57 -2.53 -16.25
CA SER A 163 22.23 -1.15 -15.90
C SER A 163 23.43 -0.23 -15.72
N GLU A 164 24.57 -0.75 -15.24
CA GLU A 164 25.80 0.03 -15.09
C GLU A 164 26.31 0.50 -16.45
N THR A 165 26.49 -0.45 -17.37
CA THR A 165 26.91 -0.19 -18.75
C THR A 165 25.97 0.80 -19.45
N TYR A 166 24.65 0.61 -19.32
CA TYR A 166 23.68 1.53 -19.91
C TYR A 166 23.77 2.94 -19.32
N THR A 167 23.94 3.06 -18.00
CA THR A 167 24.04 4.36 -17.33
C THR A 167 25.27 5.14 -17.75
N GLU A 168 26.41 4.49 -17.99
CA GLU A 168 27.62 5.14 -18.48
C GLU A 168 27.41 5.73 -19.88
N THR A 169 26.81 4.97 -20.79
CA THR A 169 26.51 5.44 -22.15
C THR A 169 25.49 6.58 -22.13
N ALA A 170 24.43 6.44 -21.32
CA ALA A 170 23.34 7.41 -21.26
C ALA A 170 23.74 8.78 -20.67
N ARG A 171 24.81 8.88 -19.89
CA ARG A 171 25.29 10.16 -19.32
C ARG A 171 25.67 11.17 -20.41
N ARG A 172 26.12 10.69 -21.57
CA ARG A 172 26.44 11.51 -22.75
C ARG A 172 25.30 11.54 -23.77
N GLY A 173 24.17 10.92 -23.42
CA GLY A 173 23.03 10.76 -24.29
C GLY A 173 21.98 11.86 -24.11
N SER A 174 20.88 11.67 -24.82
CA SER A 174 19.66 12.47 -24.74
C SER A 174 18.96 12.35 -23.38
N LEU A 175 18.12 13.33 -23.04
CA LEU A 175 17.30 13.31 -21.82
C LEU A 175 16.42 12.05 -21.69
N THR A 176 16.01 11.44 -22.81
CA THR A 176 15.23 10.21 -22.81
C THR A 176 16.07 9.01 -22.37
N GLU A 177 17.35 8.95 -22.76
CA GLU A 177 18.31 7.93 -22.34
C GLU A 177 18.67 8.10 -20.86
N VAL A 178 18.95 9.33 -20.42
CA VAL A 178 19.15 9.64 -18.99
C VAL A 178 17.91 9.25 -18.17
N SER A 179 16.71 9.59 -18.65
CA SER A 179 15.46 9.21 -17.98
C SER A 179 15.29 7.69 -17.89
N PHE A 180 15.65 6.95 -18.93
CA PHE A 180 15.58 5.48 -18.91
C PHE A 180 16.61 4.87 -17.96
N SER A 181 17.84 5.40 -17.93
CA SER A 181 18.88 5.05 -16.95
C SER A 181 18.42 5.20 -15.51
N LEU A 182 17.78 6.33 -15.18
CA LEU A 182 17.21 6.54 -13.85
C LEU A 182 16.15 5.48 -13.50
N LYS A 183 15.34 5.05 -14.47
CA LYS A 183 14.35 3.98 -14.24
C LYS A 183 15.01 2.61 -14.03
N LEU A 184 16.10 2.32 -14.74
CA LEU A 184 16.90 1.10 -14.57
C LEU A 184 17.53 1.05 -13.17
N LEU A 185 18.19 2.12 -12.74
CA LEU A 185 18.79 2.21 -11.40
C LEU A 185 17.74 2.12 -10.30
N LYS A 186 16.60 2.81 -10.45
CA LYS A 186 15.48 2.71 -9.51
C LYS A 186 14.92 1.28 -9.41
N TRP A 187 15.02 0.49 -10.47
CA TRP A 187 14.66 -0.92 -10.42
C TRP A 187 15.68 -1.75 -9.64
N GLU A 188 16.98 -1.52 -9.86
CA GLU A 188 18.07 -2.25 -9.18
C GLU A 188 18.04 -2.01 -7.67
N ILE A 189 17.92 -0.75 -7.24
CA ILE A 189 17.77 -0.40 -5.81
C ILE A 189 16.62 -1.21 -5.18
N ARG A 190 15.47 -1.31 -5.86
CA ARG A 190 14.34 -2.09 -5.34
C ARG A 190 14.58 -3.59 -5.34
N ARG A 191 15.38 -4.11 -6.28
CA ARG A 191 15.79 -5.52 -6.27
C ARG A 191 16.68 -5.80 -5.07
N LEU A 192 17.67 -4.95 -4.82
CA LEU A 192 18.57 -5.05 -3.68
C LEU A 192 17.80 -4.96 -2.35
N ASN A 193 16.94 -3.95 -2.18
CA ASN A 193 16.12 -3.82 -0.97
C ASN A 193 15.18 -5.03 -0.74
N ARG A 194 14.75 -5.74 -1.80
CA ARG A 194 13.97 -6.98 -1.65
C ARG A 194 14.84 -8.16 -1.24
N LEU A 195 16.09 -8.20 -1.65
CA LEU A 195 17.05 -9.24 -1.25
C LEU A 195 17.46 -9.02 0.21
N GLU A 196 17.78 -7.79 0.58
CA GLU A 196 18.07 -7.38 1.97
C GLU A 196 16.95 -7.81 2.93
N LYS A 197 15.69 -7.42 2.65
CA LYS A 197 14.54 -7.86 3.46
C LYS A 197 14.33 -9.38 3.55
N ARG A 198 14.82 -10.15 2.59
CA ARG A 198 14.75 -11.62 2.62
C ARG A 198 15.87 -12.22 3.46
N LEU A 199 17.03 -11.58 3.48
CA LEU A 199 18.16 -11.95 4.32
C LEU A 199 17.85 -11.61 5.78
N ASP A 200 17.22 -10.47 6.06
CA ASP A 200 16.84 -10.05 7.43
C ASP A 200 15.68 -10.87 8.03
N ALA A 201 14.97 -11.65 7.21
CA ALA A 201 13.80 -12.43 7.61
C ALA A 201 14.07 -13.95 7.73
N GLY A 202 15.30 -14.39 7.47
CA GLY A 202 15.78 -15.77 7.66
C GLY A 202 16.68 -15.84 8.88
#